data_AF-A0A7S2YR81-F1
#
_entry.id   AF-A0A7S2YR81-F1
#
_cell.length_a   1.000
_cell.length_b   1.000
_cell.length_c   1.000
_cell.angle_alpha   90.00
_cell.angle_beta   90.00
_cell.angle_gamma   90.00
#
_symmetry.space_group_name_H-M   'P 1'
#
loop_
_entity.id
_entity.type
_entity.pdbx_description
1 polymer ?
#
loop_
_entity_poly.entity_id
_entity_poly.type
_entity_poly.pdbx_seq_one_letter_code
_entity_poly.pdbx_strand_id
1 'polypeptide(L)'
;MVSVLQMCSCVEQQAVVDRADCTEPEVIQNVRFEIVGNSLEVDIMPFQVEFNACVGVDEQENDLLAFYQRLAAERRLSDDTETTLEMMAAFQATVVGDDNCPIAMEAFLTNFLLVEN
;
A
#
# COMPACT_ATOMS: atom_id res chain seq x y z
N MET A 1 -12.92 -12.63 -18.17
CA MET A 1 -12.76 -11.86 -16.92
C MET A 1 -11.35 -12.13 -16.45
N VAL A 2 -10.43 -11.21 -16.75
CA VAL A 2 -9.01 -11.31 -16.36
C VAL A 2 -8.84 -10.29 -15.24
N SER A 3 -9.12 -10.68 -14.01
CA SER A 3 -8.74 -9.86 -12.84
C SER A 3 -7.28 -10.19 -12.55
N VAL A 4 -6.38 -9.27 -12.88
CA VAL A 4 -4.96 -9.43 -12.54
C VAL A 4 -4.77 -8.87 -11.14
N LEU A 5 -4.71 -9.77 -10.17
CA LEU A 5 -4.40 -9.43 -8.78
C LEU A 5 -2.93 -9.05 -8.66
N GLN A 6 -2.67 -7.78 -8.34
CA GLN A 6 -1.33 -7.24 -8.12
C GLN A 6 -1.04 -7.20 -6.62
N MET A 7 0.10 -7.77 -6.21
CA MET A 7 0.58 -7.70 -4.83
C MET A 7 1.45 -6.45 -4.65
N CYS A 8 1.32 -5.81 -3.48
CA CYS A 8 1.88 -4.52 -3.04
C CYS A 8 3.36 -4.23 -3.43
N SER A 9 3.60 -3.83 -4.68
CA SER A 9 4.82 -3.13 -5.11
C SER A 9 4.47 -1.69 -5.44
N CYS A 10 5.47 -0.81 -5.60
CA CYS A 10 5.32 0.63 -5.86
C CYS A 10 4.12 0.90 -6.76
N VAL A 11 3.00 1.35 -6.18
CA VAL A 11 1.70 1.44 -6.86
C VAL A 11 1.84 2.26 -8.14
N GLU A 12 2.71 3.27 -8.12
CA GLU A 12 3.01 4.15 -9.25
C GLU A 12 3.59 3.46 -10.49
N GLN A 13 4.11 2.23 -10.38
CA GLN A 13 4.68 1.46 -11.49
C GLN A 13 3.78 0.29 -11.93
N GLN A 14 2.57 0.18 -11.38
CA GLN A 14 1.68 -0.94 -11.65
C GLN A 14 0.77 -0.68 -12.86
N ALA A 15 0.25 -1.76 -13.45
CA ALA A 15 -0.79 -1.67 -14.48
C ALA A 15 -2.12 -1.20 -13.85
N VAL A 16 -2.96 -0.56 -14.66
CA VAL A 16 -4.30 -0.16 -14.23
C VAL A 16 -5.16 -1.40 -13.94
N VAL A 17 -5.67 -1.53 -12.72
CA VAL A 17 -6.43 -2.68 -12.23
C VAL A 17 -7.71 -2.29 -11.49
N ASP A 18 -8.68 -3.19 -11.50
CA ASP A 18 -9.98 -3.12 -10.80
C ASP A 18 -9.81 -3.45 -9.32
N ARG A 19 -8.92 -4.40 -9.01
CA ARG A 19 -8.65 -4.89 -7.65
C ARG A 19 -7.19 -5.30 -7.47
N ALA A 20 -6.71 -5.21 -6.24
CA ALA A 20 -5.38 -5.65 -5.84
C ALA A 20 -5.46 -6.38 -4.50
N ASP A 21 -4.76 -7.52 -4.38
CA ASP A 21 -4.70 -8.29 -3.14
C ASP A 21 -3.67 -7.60 -2.26
N CYS A 22 -4.05 -7.29 -1.03
CA CYS A 22 -3.19 -6.57 -0.12
C CYS A 22 -2.73 -7.49 1.02
N THR A 23 -1.40 -7.64 1.14
CA THR A 23 -0.76 -8.30 2.28
C THR A 23 0.15 -7.33 3.01
N GLU A 24 0.02 -7.25 4.34
CA GLU A 24 0.90 -6.46 5.19
C GLU A 24 1.78 -7.35 6.08
N PRO A 25 3.10 -7.07 6.18
CA PRO A 25 3.95 -7.76 7.12
C PRO A 25 3.78 -7.19 8.53
N GLU A 26 3.46 -8.05 9.49
CA GLU A 26 3.55 -7.75 10.92
C GLU A 26 4.88 -8.26 11.45
N VAL A 27 5.72 -7.34 11.97
CA VAL A 27 7.06 -7.66 12.46
C VAL A 27 7.11 -7.48 13.97
N ILE A 28 7.32 -8.58 14.69
CA ILE A 28 7.47 -8.57 16.15
C ILE A 28 8.96 -8.73 16.48
N GLN A 29 9.56 -7.66 17.02
CA GLN A 29 10.93 -7.66 17.52
C GLN A 29 10.95 -7.55 19.05
N ASN A 30 11.43 -8.60 19.70
CA ASN A 30 11.58 -8.59 21.15
C ASN A 30 13.02 -8.19 21.52
N VAL A 31 13.16 -7.18 22.36
CA VAL A 31 14.46 -6.73 22.90
C VAL A 31 14.45 -6.88 24.41
N ARG A 32 15.44 -7.56 24.96
CA ARG A 32 15.64 -7.70 26.41
C ARG A 32 16.75 -6.77 26.85
N PHE A 33 16.46 -6.01 27.90
CA PHE A 33 17.43 -5.16 28.58
C PHE A 33 17.66 -5.72 29.98
N GLU A 34 18.91 -5.94 30.34
CA GLU A 34 19.28 -6.44 31.67
C GLU A 34 20.43 -5.60 32.23
N ILE A 35 20.34 -5.24 33.51
CA ILE A 35 21.43 -4.55 34.20
C ILE A 35 22.20 -5.59 35.00
N VAL A 36 23.43 -5.88 34.57
CA VAL A 36 24.34 -6.81 35.24
C VAL A 36 25.48 -6.00 35.87
N GLY A 37 25.38 -5.78 37.19
CA GLY A 37 26.33 -4.92 37.92
C GLY A 37 26.22 -3.46 37.49
N ASN A 38 27.27 -2.93 36.86
CA ASN A 38 27.34 -1.56 36.32
C ASN A 38 27.18 -1.49 34.80
N SER A 39 26.86 -2.62 34.15
CA SER A 39 26.72 -2.73 32.71
C SER A 39 25.26 -2.97 32.31
N LEU A 40 24.89 -2.40 31.16
CA LEU A 40 23.63 -2.70 30.47
C LEU A 40 23.92 -3.76 29.41
N GLU A 41 23.32 -4.93 29.56
CA GLU A 41 23.30 -5.98 28.54
C GLU A 41 22.01 -5.83 27.72
N VAL A 42 22.14 -5.94 26.40
CA VAL A 42 21.04 -5.83 25.45
C VAL A 42 21.04 -7.08 24.58
N ASP A 43 19.99 -7.87 24.72
CA ASP A 43 19.75 -9.06 23.92
C ASP A 43 18.64 -8.78 22.90
N ILE A 44 19.01 -8.86 21.62
CA ILE A 44 18.06 -8.80 20.51
C ILE A 44 17.60 -10.23 20.23
N MET A 45 16.37 -10.55 20.59
CA MET A 45 15.79 -11.87 20.30
C MET A 45 15.43 -11.98 18.81
N PRO A 46 15.24 -13.22 18.29
CA PRO A 46 14.79 -13.41 16.92
C PRO A 46 13.51 -12.63 16.64
N PHE A 47 13.47 -11.98 15.48
CA PHE A 47 12.27 -11.32 15.01
C PHE A 47 11.31 -12.36 14.43
N GLN A 48 10.01 -12.14 14.62
CA GLN A 48 8.95 -12.90 13.97
C GLN A 48 8.32 -12.03 12.89
N VAL A 49 8.05 -12.62 11.73
CA VAL A 49 7.37 -11.94 10.62
C VAL A 49 6.14 -12.77 10.27
N GLU A 50 4.98 -12.16 10.36
CA GLU A 50 3.71 -12.72 9.92
C GLU A 50 3.19 -11.90 8.74
N PHE A 51 2.52 -12.56 7.79
CA PHE A 51 1.92 -11.88 6.63
C PHE A 51 0.41 -11.99 6.76
N ASN A 52 -0.24 -10.86 7.00
CA ASN A 52 -1.68 -10.75 7.19
C ASN A 52 -2.32 -10.05 6.00
N ALA A 53 -3.63 -10.22 5.83
CA ALA A 53 -4.38 -9.36 4.92
C ALA A 53 -4.33 -7.92 5.43
N CYS A 54 -4.26 -6.95 4.51
CA CYS A 54 -4.24 -5.56 4.92
C CYS A 54 -5.56 -5.16 5.59
N VAL A 55 -5.44 -4.48 6.72
CA VAL A 55 -6.59 -3.88 7.40
C VAL A 55 -6.71 -2.41 7.00
N GLY A 56 -7.82 -2.05 6.37
CA GLY A 56 -8.13 -0.68 5.99
C GLY A 56 -8.62 0.19 7.15
N VAL A 57 -8.96 1.43 6.84
CA VAL A 57 -9.80 2.27 7.73
C VAL A 57 -11.14 1.55 7.97
N ASP A 58 -11.68 1.67 9.18
CA ASP A 58 -12.95 1.07 9.59
C ASP A 58 -12.99 -0.47 9.50
N GLU A 59 -11.87 -1.14 9.74
CA GLU A 59 -11.76 -2.61 9.74
C GLU A 59 -12.09 -3.27 8.38
N GLN A 60 -11.98 -2.51 7.29
CA GLN A 60 -12.17 -3.06 5.95
C GLN A 60 -10.98 -3.95 5.57
N GLU A 61 -11.14 -5.25 5.72
CA GLU A 61 -10.11 -6.23 5.38
C GLU A 61 -9.97 -6.44 3.87
N ASN A 62 -8.72 -6.59 3.41
CA ASN A 62 -8.33 -6.83 2.02
C ASN A 62 -8.85 -5.77 1.02
N ASP A 63 -9.06 -4.54 1.50
CA ASP A 63 -9.31 -3.37 0.67
C ASP A 63 -8.05 -2.51 0.62
N LEU A 64 -7.38 -2.52 -0.53
CA LEU A 64 -6.14 -1.76 -0.72
C LEU A 64 -6.37 -0.23 -0.65
N LEU A 65 -7.52 0.28 -1.10
CA LEU A 65 -7.82 1.71 -1.02
C LEU A 65 -8.02 2.12 0.44
N ALA A 66 -8.79 1.35 1.20
CA ALA A 66 -9.00 1.59 2.61
C ALA A 66 -7.68 1.49 3.41
N PHE A 67 -6.80 0.54 3.05
CA PHE A 67 -5.46 0.45 3.62
C PHE A 67 -4.58 1.64 3.27
N TYR A 68 -4.58 2.09 2.01
CA TYR A 68 -3.80 3.25 1.58
C TYR A 68 -4.27 4.55 2.24
N GLN A 69 -5.58 4.70 2.44
CA GLN A 69 -6.18 5.79 3.23
C GLN A 69 -5.73 5.74 4.69
N ARG A 70 -5.64 4.54 5.29
CA ARG A 70 -5.12 4.36 6.65
C ARG A 70 -3.66 4.84 6.73
N LEU A 71 -2.82 4.44 5.77
CA LEU A 71 -1.43 4.89 5.71
C LEU A 71 -1.31 6.42 5.58
N ALA A 72 -2.18 7.06 4.79
CA ALA A 72 -2.24 8.51 4.67
C ALA A 72 -2.60 9.17 6.01
N ALA A 73 -3.63 8.66 6.70
CA ALA A 73 -4.05 9.15 8.01
C ALA A 73 -2.97 8.96 9.10
N GLU A 74 -2.21 7.86 9.02
CA GLU A 74 -1.08 7.55 9.89
C GLU A 74 0.21 8.30 9.54
N ARG A 75 0.22 9.14 8.49
CA ARG A 75 1.41 9.81 7.92
C ARG A 75 2.53 8.85 7.52
N ARG A 76 2.18 7.62 7.13
CA ARG A 76 3.12 6.59 6.68
C ARG A 76 3.39 6.63 5.18
N LEU A 77 2.65 7.44 4.43
CA LEU A 77 2.93 7.74 3.02
C LEU A 77 3.98 8.86 2.92
N SER A 78 3.69 10.01 3.55
CA SER A 78 4.59 11.15 3.69
C SER A 78 4.17 11.98 4.90
N ASP A 79 5.11 12.70 5.49
CA ASP A 79 4.82 13.74 6.49
C ASP A 79 4.31 15.03 5.84
N ASP A 80 4.52 15.20 4.54
CA ASP A 80 4.04 16.34 3.75
C ASP A 80 2.66 16.06 3.14
N THR A 81 1.76 17.04 3.27
CA THR A 81 0.37 16.92 2.80
C THR A 81 0.29 16.95 1.28
N GLU A 82 1.10 17.77 0.62
CA GLU A 82 1.11 17.87 -0.85
C GLU A 82 1.58 16.55 -1.46
N THR A 83 2.71 16.03 -0.98
CA THR A 83 3.24 14.71 -1.37
C THR A 83 2.21 13.59 -1.11
N THR A 84 1.51 13.62 0.02
CA THR A 84 0.45 12.63 0.32
C THR A 84 -0.68 12.68 -0.71
N LEU A 85 -1.11 13.88 -1.11
CA LEU A 85 -2.15 14.05 -2.13
C LEU A 85 -1.69 13.55 -3.50
N GLU A 86 -0.44 13.81 -3.88
CA GLU A 86 0.15 13.31 -5.13
C GLU A 86 0.19 11.78 -5.14
N MET A 87 0.65 11.16 -4.05
CA MET A 87 0.68 9.70 -3.90
C MET A 87 -0.72 9.08 -3.93
N MET A 88 -1.73 9.76 -3.36
CA MET A 88 -3.13 9.32 -3.45
C MET A 88 -3.69 9.44 -4.86
N ALA A 89 -3.34 10.50 -5.59
CA ALA A 89 -3.75 10.67 -6.99
C ALA A 89 -3.11 9.60 -7.88
N ALA A 90 -1.82 9.30 -7.68
CA ALA A 90 -1.12 8.24 -8.40
C ALA A 90 -1.73 6.85 -8.11
N PHE A 91 -2.14 6.61 -6.85
CA PHE A 91 -2.88 5.41 -6.47
C PHE A 91 -4.19 5.27 -7.26
N GLN A 92 -5.02 6.31 -7.27
CA GLN A 92 -6.33 6.31 -7.95
C GLN A 92 -6.22 6.22 -9.49
N ALA A 93 -5.10 6.67 -10.07
CA ALA A 93 -4.82 6.47 -11.48
C ALA A 93 -4.55 5.00 -11.82
N THR A 94 -4.15 4.19 -10.83
CA THR A 94 -3.70 2.81 -11.03
C THR A 94 -4.73 1.79 -10.55
N VAL A 95 -5.34 2.01 -9.38
CA VAL A 95 -6.37 1.15 -8.81
C VAL A 95 -7.72 1.84 -8.94
N VAL A 96 -8.47 1.49 -9.99
CA VAL A 96 -9.67 2.22 -10.41
C VAL A 96 -10.98 1.71 -9.81
N GLY A 97 -10.95 0.56 -9.11
CA GLY A 97 -12.10 0.00 -8.41
C GLY A 97 -13.26 -0.43 -9.31
N ASP A 98 -14.30 -1.00 -8.70
CA ASP A 98 -15.68 -1.12 -9.24
C ASP A 98 -15.83 -1.52 -10.72
N ASP A 99 -15.04 -2.49 -11.20
CA ASP A 99 -15.01 -2.92 -12.60
C ASP A 99 -14.74 -1.78 -13.61
N ASN A 100 -14.09 -0.69 -13.18
CA ASN A 100 -13.83 0.51 -14.00
C ASN A 100 -12.66 0.35 -14.99
N CYS A 101 -11.96 -0.79 -15.02
CA CYS A 101 -10.89 -1.05 -15.99
C CYS A 101 -11.25 -0.74 -17.45
N PRO A 102 -12.44 -1.10 -17.97
CA PRO A 102 -12.81 -0.77 -19.35
C PRO A 102 -12.85 0.74 -19.61
N ILE A 103 -13.38 1.52 -18.65
CA ILE A 103 -13.46 2.99 -18.74
C ILE A 103 -12.05 3.59 -18.69
N ALA A 104 -11.20 3.11 -17.79
CA ALA A 104 -9.82 3.57 -17.67
C ALA A 104 -9.01 3.26 -18.94
N MET A 105 -9.22 2.09 -19.54
CA MET A 105 -8.60 1.71 -20.81
C MET A 105 -9.08 2.59 -21.97
N GLU A 106 -10.37 2.88 -22.05
CA GLU A 106 -10.93 3.79 -23.06
C GLU A 106 -10.36 5.22 -22.92
N ALA A 107 -10.26 5.73 -21.69
CA ALA A 107 -9.65 7.02 -21.42
C ALA A 107 -8.17 7.06 -21.86
N PHE A 108 -7.40 6.01 -21.54
CA PHE A 108 -6.00 5.89 -21.96
C PHE A 108 -5.85 5.91 -23.49
N LEU A 109 -6.65 5.09 -24.19
CA LEU A 109 -6.63 5.00 -25.66
C LEU A 109 -7.07 6.31 -26.32
N THR A 110 -8.07 6.99 -25.75
CA THR A 110 -8.54 8.28 -26.26
C THR A 110 -7.47 9.35 -26.11
N ASN A 111 -6.80 9.40 -24.96
CA ASN A 111 -5.72 10.36 -24.72
C ASN A 111 -4.53 10.14 -25.67
N PHE A 112 -4.20 8.89 -25.97
CA PHE A 112 -3.17 8.55 -26.95
C PHE A 112 -3.50 9.10 -28.34
N LEU A 113 -4.75 8.96 -28.79
CA LEU A 113 -5.20 9.46 -30.10
C LEU A 113 -5.25 10.99 -30.22
N LEU A 114 -5.35 11.70 -29.09
CA LEU A 114 -5.32 13.17 -29.04
C LEU A 114 -3.90 13.74 -29.01
N VAL A 115 -2.88 12.93 -28.70
CA VAL A 115 -1.45 13.34 -28.70
C VAL A 115 -0.81 13.12 -30.08
N GLU A 116 -1.41 12.30 -30.95
CA GLU A 116 -0.95 12.03 -32.32
C GLU A 116 -1.55 12.98 -33.39
N ASN A 117 -2.30 14.03 -33.00
CA ASN A 117 -2.76 15.13 -33.88
C ASN A 117 -2.29 16.49 -33.36
#